data_AF-A0A9E0ZUQ1-F1
#
_entry.id   AF-A0A9E0ZUQ1-F1
#
_cell.length_a   1.000
_cell.length_b   1.000
_cell.length_c   1.000
_cell.angle_alpha   90.00
_cell.angle_beta   90.00
_cell.angle_gamma   90.00
#
_symmetry.space_group_name_H-M   'P 1'
#
loop_
_entity.id
_entity.type
_entity.pdbx_description
1 polymer ?
#
loop_
_entity_poly.entity_id
_entity_poly.type
_entity_poly.pdbx_seq_one_letter_code
_entity_poly.pdbx_strand_id
1 'polypeptide(L)'
;MKKMFKKSIAMLIAVLMVISAMPFTAITAFAADSTEKAYVKQHINAFDGYTGISKYTYNGKDLSNGYSSYYSNVLYDDGVFTDSDYVTQNDVKGKIFINNNVVLMYDGVNETILPVVLSIGSNDKYRCADFVDYRADSNWTFKEEWQGKSTNDWSAWPTASDATIRITYDSNSNLFLDKNTYYMRNKLYYNGTGDTTKYYDDYSKNNNQLKINMSHHSNYWSDNKIVRYTDITDRDANIYVLNYKPIKQAITTMKAVYNSIQATGEENYCPDSLEAFYQAAYQIMAFNPNDYVYQSGVEGKVKEAAGKISDLVTYSVPKATTDPTRHTLIDIPGKDATCGETGLTVGKKCSRCGTVTVAQTEIPATGNHTYGKAEYVNETQHKYVCSVCGNVKTEDHNFVDGKCTECDYVRLDLSTYNAAITEADAIIANSDGKYTADSVNAYKAAVDTAKAKTYSSQKEIDAIISEIQSAQTLLQKARVTITFVVEKEDGSGTITETSIPADWGQTVPL
;
A
#
# COMPACT_ATOMS: atom_id res chain seq x y z
N MET A 1 -32.02 -28.77 -17.56
CA MET A 1 -31.76 -27.38 -17.12
C MET A 1 -31.64 -27.20 -15.59
N LYS A 2 -32.58 -27.68 -14.75
CA LYS A 2 -32.47 -27.56 -13.26
C LYS A 2 -31.21 -28.17 -12.63
N LYS A 3 -30.65 -29.24 -13.21
CA LYS A 3 -29.44 -29.92 -12.69
C LYS A 3 -28.13 -29.16 -13.01
N MET A 4 -28.13 -28.32 -14.06
CA MET A 4 -26.98 -27.47 -14.40
C MET A 4 -26.94 -26.21 -13.54
N PHE A 5 -28.10 -25.60 -13.26
CA PHE A 5 -28.21 -24.46 -12.34
C PHE A 5 -27.74 -24.77 -10.91
N LYS A 6 -28.01 -25.98 -10.39
CA LYS A 6 -27.52 -26.38 -9.06
C LYS A 6 -26.00 -26.58 -9.01
N LYS A 7 -25.37 -27.06 -10.09
CA LYS A 7 -23.91 -27.19 -10.17
C LYS A 7 -23.22 -25.83 -10.27
N SER A 8 -23.81 -24.89 -11.02
CA SER A 8 -23.29 -23.52 -11.12
C SER A 8 -23.39 -22.76 -9.80
N ILE A 9 -24.48 -22.92 -9.04
CA ILE A 9 -24.64 -22.29 -7.72
C ILE A 9 -23.73 -22.94 -6.69
N ALA A 10 -23.56 -24.26 -6.69
CA ALA A 10 -22.61 -24.94 -5.80
C ALA A 10 -21.15 -24.54 -6.08
N MET A 11 -20.79 -24.31 -7.34
CA MET A 11 -19.46 -23.83 -7.72
C MET A 11 -19.26 -22.36 -7.34
N LEU A 12 -20.31 -21.53 -7.45
CA LEU A 12 -20.28 -20.13 -6.99
C LEU A 12 -20.14 -20.03 -5.46
N ILE A 13 -20.84 -20.89 -4.71
CA ILE A 13 -20.76 -20.98 -3.25
C ILE A 13 -19.39 -21.53 -2.82
N ALA A 14 -18.84 -22.51 -3.53
CA ALA A 14 -17.49 -23.01 -3.27
C ALA A 14 -16.41 -21.94 -3.54
N VAL A 15 -16.56 -21.14 -4.60
CA VAL A 15 -15.66 -20.00 -4.86
C VAL A 15 -15.82 -18.91 -3.80
N LEU A 16 -17.05 -18.62 -3.33
CA LEU A 16 -17.29 -17.67 -2.24
C LEU A 16 -16.70 -18.16 -0.90
N MET A 17 -16.79 -19.46 -0.62
CA MET A 17 -16.23 -20.06 0.60
C MET A 17 -14.70 -20.12 0.58
N VAL A 18 -14.08 -20.25 -0.60
CA VAL A 18 -12.62 -20.14 -0.76
C VAL A 18 -12.15 -18.70 -0.52
N ILE A 19 -12.95 -17.69 -0.91
CA ILE A 19 -12.63 -16.28 -0.66
C ILE A 19 -12.76 -15.91 0.83
N SER A 20 -13.67 -16.54 1.58
CA SER A 20 -13.84 -16.28 3.03
C SER A 20 -12.78 -16.94 3.93
N ALA A 21 -11.93 -17.83 3.40
CA ALA A 21 -10.91 -18.56 4.16
C ALA A 21 -9.47 -18.10 3.87
N MET A 22 -9.29 -17.11 2.99
CA MET A 22 -7.97 -16.55 2.73
C MET A 22 -7.61 -15.50 3.79
N PRO A 23 -6.40 -15.52 4.37
CA PRO A 23 -5.96 -14.42 5.20
C PRO A 23 -6.03 -13.13 4.37
N PHE A 24 -6.52 -12.06 4.99
CA PHE A 24 -6.73 -10.73 4.40
C PHE A 24 -5.48 -10.16 3.70
N THR A 25 -4.32 -10.79 3.89
CA THR A 25 -3.03 -10.46 3.26
C THR A 25 -2.93 -10.83 1.78
N ALA A 26 -3.85 -11.63 1.21
CA ALA A 26 -3.76 -12.06 -0.20
C ALA A 26 -4.66 -11.26 -1.17
N ILE A 27 -5.48 -10.31 -0.71
CA ILE A 27 -6.36 -9.49 -1.58
C ILE A 27 -5.73 -8.14 -1.96
N THR A 28 -4.62 -7.72 -1.35
CA THR A 28 -3.95 -6.45 -1.72
C THR A 28 -2.94 -6.57 -2.85
N ALA A 29 -2.71 -7.75 -3.43
CA ALA A 29 -1.93 -7.89 -4.65
C ALA A 29 -2.87 -7.90 -5.86
N PHE A 30 -2.66 -6.97 -6.80
CA PHE A 30 -3.45 -6.71 -8.03
C PHE A 30 -4.55 -5.64 -7.95
N ALA A 31 -4.39 -4.59 -7.16
CA ALA A 31 -4.93 -3.30 -7.61
C ALA A 31 -4.19 -2.95 -8.91
N ALA A 32 -4.91 -2.93 -10.04
CA ALA A 32 -4.33 -2.51 -11.31
C ALA A 32 -3.78 -1.08 -11.15
N ASP A 33 -2.57 -0.82 -11.67
CA ASP A 33 -2.00 0.52 -11.65
C ASP A 33 -2.99 1.52 -12.30
N SER A 34 -3.03 2.75 -11.79
CA SER A 34 -3.73 3.85 -12.46
C SER A 34 -3.17 4.04 -13.88
N THR A 35 -3.97 4.55 -14.80
CA THR A 35 -3.54 4.77 -16.19
C THR A 35 -2.30 5.68 -16.25
N GLU A 36 -2.24 6.68 -15.37
CA GLU A 36 -1.11 7.61 -15.22
C GLU A 36 0.14 6.88 -14.71
N LYS A 37 0.01 6.07 -13.66
CA LYS A 37 1.13 5.28 -13.11
C LYS A 37 1.69 4.30 -14.15
N ALA A 38 0.82 3.60 -14.88
CA ALA A 38 1.22 2.70 -15.96
C ALA A 38 1.98 3.45 -17.07
N TYR A 39 1.48 4.62 -17.48
CA TYR A 39 2.15 5.47 -18.46
C TYR A 39 3.55 5.90 -17.99
N VAL A 40 3.68 6.37 -16.75
CA VAL A 40 4.97 6.79 -16.19
C VAL A 40 5.95 5.61 -16.18
N LYS A 41 5.55 4.45 -15.65
CA LYS A 41 6.41 3.25 -15.60
C LYS A 41 6.96 2.86 -16.97
N GLN A 42 6.13 2.96 -18.01
CA GLN A 42 6.50 2.59 -19.37
C GLN A 42 7.45 3.60 -20.02
N HIS A 43 7.29 4.91 -19.75
CA HIS A 43 7.92 5.95 -20.57
C HIS A 43 9.01 6.76 -19.86
N ILE A 44 9.03 6.82 -18.52
CA ILE A 44 9.88 7.78 -17.77
C ILE A 44 11.38 7.62 -18.03
N ASN A 45 11.87 6.40 -18.24
CA ASN A 45 13.29 6.15 -18.49
C ASN A 45 13.75 6.71 -19.84
N ALA A 46 12.90 6.65 -20.86
CA ALA A 46 13.16 7.18 -22.19
C ALA A 46 12.72 8.65 -22.34
N PHE A 47 12.06 9.21 -21.33
CA PHE A 47 11.61 10.60 -21.36
C PHE A 47 12.78 11.55 -21.14
N ASP A 48 13.05 12.40 -22.12
CA ASP A 48 14.05 13.46 -22.06
C ASP A 48 13.42 14.85 -22.25
N GLY A 49 12.11 14.95 -22.05
CA GLY A 49 11.33 16.17 -22.25
C GLY A 49 10.80 16.30 -23.67
N TYR A 50 10.12 17.40 -23.92
CA TYR A 50 9.64 17.71 -25.25
C TYR A 50 10.82 17.86 -26.24
N THR A 51 10.66 17.26 -27.42
CA THR A 51 11.53 17.41 -28.58
C THR A 51 10.67 17.95 -29.72
N GLY A 52 10.98 19.15 -30.19
CA GLY A 52 10.24 19.77 -31.28
C GLY A 52 10.70 19.28 -32.64
N ILE A 53 9.75 19.17 -33.55
CA ILE A 53 10.02 19.18 -35.00
C ILE A 53 9.05 20.19 -35.59
N SER A 54 9.56 21.35 -36.00
CA SER A 54 8.74 22.34 -36.68
C SER A 54 9.14 22.46 -38.14
N LYS A 55 8.16 22.90 -38.94
CA LYS A 55 8.34 23.25 -40.34
C LYS A 55 8.38 24.76 -40.43
N TYR A 56 9.46 25.30 -40.98
CA TYR A 56 9.52 26.70 -41.35
C TYR A 56 8.90 26.85 -42.73
N THR A 57 7.81 27.60 -42.86
CA THR A 57 7.15 27.79 -44.15
C THR A 57 7.31 29.21 -44.64
N TYR A 58 7.61 29.39 -45.92
CA TYR A 58 7.57 30.68 -46.61
C TYR A 58 6.58 30.58 -47.77
N ASN A 59 5.54 31.42 -47.80
CA ASN A 59 4.49 31.35 -48.83
C ASN A 59 3.96 29.92 -49.07
N GLY A 60 3.79 29.14 -48.00
CA GLY A 60 3.33 27.75 -48.06
C GLY A 60 4.37 26.72 -48.51
N LYS A 61 5.61 27.12 -48.80
CA LYS A 61 6.73 26.21 -49.11
C LYS A 61 7.51 25.91 -47.82
N ASP A 62 7.62 24.62 -47.49
CA ASP A 62 8.49 24.17 -46.41
C ASP A 62 9.96 24.41 -46.80
N LEU A 63 10.60 25.19 -45.94
CA LEU A 63 11.93 25.74 -46.09
C LEU A 63 12.89 25.12 -45.05
N SER A 64 12.44 24.12 -44.28
CA SER A 64 13.25 23.40 -43.28
C SER A 64 14.27 22.43 -43.89
N ASN A 65 14.12 22.06 -45.17
CA ASN A 65 14.96 21.07 -45.83
C ASN A 65 16.41 21.58 -46.00
N GLY A 66 17.38 20.86 -45.41
CA GLY A 66 18.80 21.25 -45.39
C GLY A 66 19.22 22.15 -44.22
N TYR A 67 18.28 22.64 -43.40
CA TYR A 67 18.53 23.60 -42.32
C TYR A 67 17.77 23.24 -41.02
N SER A 68 17.48 21.96 -40.81
CA SER A 68 16.72 21.46 -39.66
C SER A 68 17.29 21.88 -38.29
N SER A 69 18.60 22.16 -38.22
CA SER A 69 19.26 22.68 -37.02
C SER A 69 18.84 24.10 -36.61
N TYR A 70 18.18 24.85 -37.49
CA TYR A 70 17.72 26.22 -37.23
C TYR A 70 16.33 26.28 -36.58
N TYR A 71 15.58 25.16 -36.57
CA TYR A 71 14.15 25.16 -36.29
C TYR A 71 13.73 24.18 -35.19
N SER A 72 14.69 23.51 -34.56
CA SER A 72 14.42 22.53 -33.50
C SER A 72 13.66 23.11 -32.31
N ASN A 73 13.76 24.42 -32.08
CA ASN A 73 13.11 25.14 -30.99
C ASN A 73 11.91 25.99 -31.41
N VAL A 74 11.55 26.06 -32.70
CA VAL A 74 10.39 26.82 -33.15
C VAL A 74 9.14 25.97 -32.89
N LEU A 75 8.12 26.54 -32.24
CA LEU A 75 6.82 25.91 -31.99
C LEU A 75 5.77 26.36 -32.99
N TYR A 76 5.83 27.63 -33.38
CA TYR A 76 4.94 28.21 -34.36
C TYR A 76 5.64 29.32 -35.13
N ASP A 77 5.32 29.37 -36.42
CA ASP A 77 5.74 30.41 -37.34
C ASP A 77 4.63 30.56 -38.38
N ASP A 78 4.14 31.78 -38.59
CA ASP A 78 3.03 32.03 -39.52
C ASP A 78 3.46 32.08 -41.00
N GLY A 79 4.75 32.18 -41.29
CA GLY A 79 5.29 32.30 -42.64
C GLY A 79 4.87 33.57 -43.38
N VAL A 80 4.34 34.56 -42.66
CA VAL A 80 3.84 35.82 -43.22
C VAL A 80 4.83 36.94 -42.91
N PHE A 81 5.24 37.64 -43.97
CA PHE A 81 6.06 38.85 -43.87
C PHE A 81 5.27 40.06 -44.35
N THR A 82 5.50 41.22 -43.74
CA THR A 82 5.08 42.51 -44.29
C THR A 82 6.20 43.10 -45.15
N ASP A 83 5.92 43.59 -46.35
CA ASP A 83 6.90 44.32 -47.19
C ASP A 83 6.94 45.83 -46.90
N SER A 84 6.12 46.31 -45.95
CA SER A 84 5.81 47.73 -45.75
C SER A 84 6.94 48.58 -45.13
N ASP A 85 7.98 47.96 -44.57
CA ASP A 85 8.86 48.62 -43.59
C ASP A 85 10.34 48.68 -44.03
N TYR A 86 10.62 48.89 -45.32
CA TYR A 86 11.99 49.18 -45.74
C TYR A 86 12.46 50.50 -45.11
N VAL A 87 13.49 50.41 -44.26
CA VAL A 87 14.18 51.61 -43.76
C VAL A 87 15.04 52.13 -44.90
N THR A 88 14.70 53.30 -45.41
CA THR A 88 15.56 54.05 -46.33
C THR A 88 16.21 55.20 -45.60
N GLN A 89 17.52 55.11 -45.38
CA GLN A 89 18.28 56.14 -44.71
C GLN A 89 19.66 56.24 -45.35
N ASN A 90 20.11 57.46 -45.63
CA ASN A 90 21.48 57.74 -46.07
C ASN A 90 21.94 57.01 -47.35
N ASP A 91 21.03 56.85 -48.33
CA ASP A 91 21.23 56.13 -49.61
C ASP A 91 21.22 54.60 -49.53
N VAL A 92 21.17 54.04 -48.32
CA VAL A 92 20.97 52.60 -48.07
C VAL A 92 19.49 52.35 -47.80
N LYS A 93 18.98 51.26 -48.40
CA LYS A 93 17.69 50.68 -48.03
C LYS A 93 17.94 49.33 -47.38
N GLY A 94 17.23 49.04 -46.30
CA GLY A 94 17.25 47.70 -45.75
C GLY A 94 16.14 47.40 -44.77
N LYS A 95 15.94 46.11 -44.52
CA LYS A 95 14.90 45.57 -43.64
C LYS A 95 15.38 44.27 -43.01
N ILE A 96 15.08 44.09 -41.73
CA ILE A 96 15.11 42.78 -41.09
C ILE A 96 13.75 42.15 -41.31
N PHE A 97 13.77 40.88 -41.71
CA PHE A 97 12.60 40.06 -41.92
C PHE A 97 12.60 38.96 -40.87
N ILE A 98 11.63 39.09 -39.97
CA ILE A 98 11.14 38.03 -39.11
C ILE A 98 9.68 37.80 -39.51
N ASN A 99 9.21 36.56 -39.40
CA ASN A 99 7.79 36.28 -39.60
C ASN A 99 6.95 37.05 -38.58
N ASN A 100 5.74 37.46 -38.98
CA ASN A 100 4.89 38.35 -38.18
C ASN A 100 4.60 37.78 -36.79
N ASN A 101 4.47 36.46 -36.67
CA ASN A 101 4.29 35.78 -35.39
C ASN A 101 5.18 34.55 -35.31
N VAL A 102 6.07 34.54 -34.33
CA VAL A 102 6.97 33.43 -34.05
C VAL A 102 6.87 33.05 -32.58
N VAL A 103 6.73 31.75 -32.31
CA VAL A 103 6.78 31.18 -30.95
C VAL A 103 7.94 30.22 -30.89
N LEU A 104 8.85 30.45 -29.96
CA LEU A 104 10.03 29.64 -29.70
C LEU A 104 9.89 28.94 -28.34
N MET A 105 10.66 27.87 -28.14
CA MET A 105 10.83 27.20 -26.88
C MET A 105 12.27 27.33 -26.38
N TYR A 106 12.43 27.82 -25.15
CA TYR A 106 13.69 27.86 -24.43
C TYR A 106 13.73 26.77 -23.36
N ASP A 107 14.54 25.73 -23.57
CA ASP A 107 14.74 24.64 -22.60
C ASP A 107 16.02 24.79 -21.75
N GLY A 108 16.84 25.81 -22.03
CA GLY A 108 18.09 26.11 -21.33
C GLY A 108 19.20 25.08 -21.50
N VAL A 109 19.03 24.10 -22.39
CA VAL A 109 20.02 23.06 -22.70
C VAL A 109 20.43 23.15 -24.17
N ASN A 110 19.45 23.21 -25.06
CA ASN A 110 19.64 23.38 -26.50
C ASN A 110 19.64 24.86 -26.86
N GLU A 111 20.35 25.20 -27.93
CA GLU A 111 20.32 26.55 -28.47
C GLU A 111 18.90 26.90 -28.94
N THR A 112 18.39 28.03 -28.45
CA THR A 112 17.10 28.58 -28.89
C THR A 112 17.37 29.61 -29.96
N ILE A 113 17.01 29.29 -31.20
CA ILE A 113 17.36 30.05 -32.39
C ILE A 113 16.11 30.75 -32.94
N LEU A 114 16.26 32.03 -33.28
CA LEU A 114 15.36 32.78 -34.14
C LEU A 114 16.05 32.97 -35.51
N PRO A 115 15.50 32.39 -36.59
CA PRO A 115 15.95 32.69 -37.95
C PRO A 115 15.67 34.15 -38.29
N VAL A 116 16.69 34.87 -38.74
CA VAL A 116 16.55 36.26 -39.19
C VAL A 116 17.09 36.43 -40.60
N VAL A 117 16.38 37.21 -41.42
CA VAL A 117 16.84 37.60 -42.75
C VAL A 117 17.02 39.10 -42.80
N LEU A 118 18.09 39.57 -43.41
CA LEU A 118 18.44 40.95 -43.63
C LEU A 118 18.44 41.20 -45.14
N SER A 119 17.58 42.11 -45.59
CA SER A 119 17.59 42.63 -46.95
C SER A 119 18.24 43.99 -46.97
N ILE A 120 19.22 44.18 -47.84
CA ILE A 120 20.00 45.41 -47.92
C ILE A 120 20.32 45.75 -49.38
N GLY A 121 20.30 47.04 -49.71
CA GLY A 121 20.60 47.53 -51.05
C GLY A 121 20.84 49.04 -51.06
N SER A 122 21.15 49.59 -52.22
CA SER A 122 21.34 51.03 -52.42
C SER A 122 20.25 51.63 -53.31
N ASN A 123 19.87 52.88 -53.05
CA ASN A 123 18.86 53.59 -53.86
C ASN A 123 19.44 54.28 -55.10
N ASP A 124 20.67 54.81 -55.03
CA ASP A 124 21.13 55.77 -56.06
C ASP A 124 22.50 55.50 -56.71
N LYS A 125 23.38 54.64 -56.17
CA LYS A 125 24.72 54.30 -56.75
C LYS A 125 25.40 53.11 -56.08
N TYR A 126 26.45 52.55 -56.69
CA TYR A 126 27.35 51.57 -56.04
C TYR A 126 27.92 52.16 -54.73
N ARG A 127 27.61 51.52 -53.60
CA ARG A 127 28.11 51.85 -52.25
C ARG A 127 28.80 50.63 -51.65
N CYS A 128 29.66 50.84 -50.67
CA CYS A 128 30.13 49.77 -49.79
C CYS A 128 29.37 49.90 -48.45
N ALA A 129 28.82 48.79 -47.98
CA ALA A 129 28.57 48.60 -46.56
C ALA A 129 29.85 47.98 -45.99
N ASP A 130 30.51 48.71 -45.10
CA ASP A 130 31.82 48.31 -44.55
C ASP A 130 31.68 47.40 -43.34
N PHE A 131 30.56 47.54 -42.61
CA PHE A 131 30.31 46.74 -41.42
C PHE A 131 28.83 46.78 -41.01
N VAL A 132 28.29 45.63 -40.60
CA VAL A 132 26.96 45.50 -39.97
C VAL A 132 27.19 45.33 -38.47
N ASP A 133 27.00 46.40 -37.69
CA ASP A 133 27.06 46.38 -36.22
C ASP A 133 25.70 45.97 -35.66
N TYR A 134 25.64 45.09 -34.67
CA TYR A 134 24.34 44.68 -34.12
C TYR A 134 24.15 45.21 -32.72
N ARG A 135 22.94 45.73 -32.45
CA ARG A 135 22.50 46.06 -31.10
C ARG A 135 21.17 45.37 -30.86
N ALA A 136 21.24 44.08 -30.56
CA ALA A 136 20.10 43.38 -29.99
C ALA A 136 20.04 43.66 -28.48
N ASP A 137 18.86 43.48 -27.88
CA ASP A 137 18.75 43.36 -26.42
C ASP A 137 19.75 42.29 -25.93
N SER A 138 20.28 42.46 -24.71
CA SER A 138 21.21 41.55 -24.04
C SER A 138 20.76 40.07 -24.03
N ASN A 139 19.47 39.84 -24.19
CA ASN A 139 18.84 38.53 -24.26
C ASN A 139 19.07 37.80 -25.59
N TRP A 140 19.62 38.48 -26.60
CA TRP A 140 19.84 37.95 -27.93
C TRP A 140 21.30 38.14 -28.38
N THR A 141 21.85 37.19 -29.13
CA THR A 141 23.24 37.25 -29.59
C THR A 141 23.41 36.60 -30.95
N PHE A 142 24.26 37.17 -31.81
CA PHE A 142 24.73 36.52 -33.04
C PHE A 142 26.03 35.78 -32.77
N LYS A 143 26.13 34.53 -33.25
CA LYS A 143 27.34 33.68 -33.08
C LYS A 143 28.07 33.36 -34.38
N GLU A 144 27.50 33.71 -35.52
CA GLU A 144 27.97 33.30 -36.84
C GLU A 144 27.86 34.41 -37.87
N GLU A 145 28.65 34.36 -38.94
CA GLU A 145 28.66 35.36 -40.01
C GLU A 145 27.36 35.35 -40.84
N TRP A 146 27.00 36.49 -41.42
CA TRP A 146 25.83 36.58 -42.29
C TRP A 146 26.12 35.89 -43.63
N GLN A 147 25.19 35.06 -44.11
CA GLN A 147 25.32 34.34 -45.38
C GLN A 147 24.23 34.78 -46.35
N GLY A 148 24.59 35.12 -47.59
CA GLY A 148 23.64 35.71 -48.52
C GLY A 148 24.11 35.85 -49.95
N LYS A 149 23.18 36.23 -50.83
CA LYS A 149 23.42 36.39 -52.27
C LYS A 149 22.66 37.58 -52.82
N SER A 150 23.16 38.14 -53.93
CA SER A 150 22.44 39.16 -54.71
C SER A 150 21.45 38.45 -55.64
N THR A 151 20.16 38.43 -55.27
CA THR A 151 19.11 37.82 -56.10
C THR A 151 17.80 38.59 -55.98
N ASN A 152 17.00 38.56 -57.04
CA ASN A 152 15.58 38.95 -57.01
C ASN A 152 14.65 37.81 -56.56
N ASP A 153 15.17 36.59 -56.42
CA ASP A 153 14.41 35.41 -56.01
C ASP A 153 14.65 35.09 -54.53
N TRP A 154 13.57 35.17 -53.73
CA TRP A 154 13.54 34.85 -52.30
C TRP A 154 13.19 33.37 -52.03
N SER A 155 12.81 32.60 -53.05
CA SER A 155 12.20 31.26 -52.88
C SER A 155 13.17 30.11 -52.50
N ALA A 156 14.45 30.42 -52.25
CA ALA A 156 15.50 29.47 -51.88
C ALA A 156 16.45 30.02 -50.80
N TRP A 157 16.85 29.17 -49.83
CA TRP A 157 17.88 29.48 -48.82
C TRP A 157 19.27 29.67 -49.44
N PRO A 158 20.10 30.61 -48.92
CA PRO A 158 21.51 30.71 -49.26
C PRO A 158 22.23 29.47 -48.78
N THR A 159 23.08 28.92 -49.64
CA THR A 159 23.93 27.78 -49.34
C THR A 159 25.27 28.25 -48.77
N ALA A 160 26.05 27.33 -48.18
CA ALA A 160 27.39 27.64 -47.67
C ALA A 160 28.38 28.16 -48.75
N SER A 161 28.00 28.07 -50.03
CA SER A 161 28.75 28.62 -51.17
C SER A 161 28.41 30.08 -51.49
N ASP A 162 27.38 30.65 -50.86
CA ASP A 162 26.98 32.04 -51.07
C ASP A 162 27.89 33.02 -50.32
N ALA A 163 27.81 34.31 -50.66
CA ALA A 163 28.70 35.33 -50.12
C ALA A 163 28.48 35.53 -48.61
N THR A 164 29.56 35.76 -47.87
CA THR A 164 29.51 36.01 -46.43
C THR A 164 29.82 37.48 -46.10
N ILE A 165 29.06 38.06 -45.16
CA ILE A 165 29.43 39.30 -44.49
C ILE A 165 29.90 38.96 -43.08
N ARG A 166 31.10 39.43 -42.75
CA ARG A 166 31.70 39.25 -41.42
C ARG A 166 31.04 40.17 -40.38
N ILE A 167 30.96 39.67 -39.15
CA ILE A 167 30.49 40.41 -37.97
C ILE A 167 31.64 41.17 -37.28
N THR A 168 32.87 41.09 -37.79
CA THR A 168 34.06 41.73 -37.20
C THR A 168 34.53 42.91 -38.04
N TYR A 169 34.96 44.01 -37.40
CA TYR A 169 35.62 45.14 -38.06
C TYR A 169 37.00 44.69 -38.58
N ASP A 170 37.07 44.35 -39.86
CA ASP A 170 38.35 44.28 -40.58
C ASP A 170 38.25 45.10 -41.87
N SER A 171 39.37 45.71 -42.29
CA SER A 171 39.43 46.62 -43.44
C SER A 171 39.16 45.94 -44.80
N ASN A 172 38.87 44.64 -44.81
CA ASN A 172 38.70 43.81 -46.00
C ASN A 172 37.28 43.19 -46.09
N SER A 173 36.40 43.42 -45.12
CA SER A 173 35.03 42.87 -45.06
C SER A 173 33.98 43.72 -45.79
N ASN A 174 34.41 44.23 -46.95
CA ASN A 174 33.66 44.97 -47.97
C ASN A 174 32.39 44.26 -48.51
N LEU A 175 31.15 44.55 -48.08
CA LEU A 175 30.00 44.27 -48.98
C LEU A 175 29.75 45.44 -49.90
N PHE A 176 30.01 45.26 -51.19
CA PHE A 176 29.63 46.22 -52.22
C PHE A 176 28.14 46.09 -52.53
N LEU A 177 27.35 47.07 -52.08
CA LEU A 177 25.94 47.25 -52.42
C LEU A 177 25.83 47.96 -53.77
N ASP A 178 25.36 47.25 -54.79
CA ASP A 178 24.90 47.84 -56.04
C ASP A 178 23.41 48.26 -55.92
N LYS A 179 22.74 48.51 -57.06
CA LYS A 179 21.30 48.81 -57.09
C LYS A 179 20.41 47.58 -56.79
N ASN A 180 20.99 46.38 -56.77
CA ASN A 180 20.28 45.15 -56.46
C ASN A 180 20.10 45.03 -54.95
N THR A 181 19.15 44.16 -54.59
CA THR A 181 18.87 43.85 -53.20
C THR A 181 19.60 42.55 -52.85
N TYR A 182 20.40 42.60 -51.80
CA TYR A 182 21.06 41.45 -51.22
C TYR A 182 20.19 40.90 -50.11
N TYR A 183 20.07 39.58 -50.06
CA TYR A 183 19.35 38.88 -49.01
C TYR A 183 20.33 38.02 -48.23
N MET A 184 20.45 38.34 -46.95
CA MET A 184 21.43 37.77 -46.03
C MET A 184 20.71 37.13 -44.85
N ARG A 185 21.24 36.04 -44.31
CA ARG A 185 20.59 35.31 -43.22
C ARG A 185 21.55 35.02 -42.11
N ASN A 186 21.00 34.88 -40.91
CA ASN A 186 21.74 34.57 -39.70
C ASN A 186 20.81 33.88 -38.67
N LYS A 187 21.40 33.33 -37.61
CA LYS A 187 20.68 32.90 -36.42
C LYS A 187 20.88 33.91 -35.32
N LEU A 188 19.77 34.34 -34.74
CA LEU A 188 19.76 35.06 -33.49
C LEU A 188 19.52 34.08 -32.36
N TYR A 189 20.47 34.00 -31.44
CA TYR A 189 20.44 33.05 -30.32
C TYR A 189 19.84 33.71 -29.10
N TYR A 190 18.80 33.10 -28.55
CA TYR A 190 18.17 33.53 -27.32
C TYR A 190 18.93 32.99 -26.10
N ASN A 191 19.31 33.89 -25.20
CA ASN A 191 20.13 33.57 -24.03
C ASN A 191 19.29 33.28 -22.76
N GLY A 192 18.02 33.68 -22.76
CA GLY A 192 17.17 33.68 -21.57
C GLY A 192 17.22 35.02 -20.83
N THR A 193 16.08 35.52 -20.38
CA THR A 193 15.96 36.73 -19.54
C THR A 193 16.34 36.48 -18.08
N GLY A 194 16.31 35.21 -17.64
CA GLY A 194 16.43 34.86 -16.23
C GLY A 194 15.19 35.18 -15.40
N ASP A 195 14.11 35.68 -16.03
CA ASP A 195 12.82 35.89 -15.37
C ASP A 195 12.19 34.53 -15.05
N THR A 196 11.98 34.28 -13.76
CA THR A 196 11.34 33.06 -13.24
C THR A 196 9.89 33.29 -12.85
N THR A 197 9.40 34.54 -12.95
CA THR A 197 8.04 34.92 -12.61
C THR A 197 7.10 34.83 -13.82
N LYS A 198 7.66 34.98 -15.02
CA LYS A 198 6.97 34.79 -16.30
C LYS A 198 7.57 33.58 -17.01
N TYR A 199 6.73 32.59 -17.30
CA TYR A 199 7.13 31.40 -18.05
C TYR A 199 7.11 31.63 -19.58
N TYR A 200 7.16 32.89 -19.99
CA TYR A 200 7.37 33.30 -21.36
C TYR A 200 7.94 34.71 -21.43
N ASP A 201 8.68 35.00 -22.49
CA ASP A 201 9.14 36.33 -22.85
C ASP A 201 8.38 36.84 -24.09
N ASP A 202 8.15 38.14 -24.13
CA ASP A 202 7.32 38.82 -25.14
C ASP A 202 8.11 39.96 -25.77
N TYR A 203 8.38 39.81 -27.07
CA TYR A 203 8.94 40.83 -27.95
C TYR A 203 7.92 41.18 -29.04
N SER A 204 6.73 41.61 -28.62
CA SER A 204 5.66 42.15 -29.48
C SER A 204 6.08 43.45 -30.16
N LYS A 205 5.36 43.88 -31.19
CA LYS A 205 5.64 45.13 -31.96
C LYS A 205 6.05 46.34 -31.12
N ASN A 206 5.42 46.53 -29.96
CA ASN A 206 5.69 47.67 -29.07
C ASN A 206 6.95 47.50 -28.21
N ASN A 207 7.39 46.25 -28.01
CA ASN A 207 8.49 45.85 -27.13
C ASN A 207 9.67 45.24 -27.90
N ASN A 208 9.53 44.98 -29.21
CA ASN A 208 10.58 44.41 -30.03
C ASN A 208 11.70 45.45 -30.21
N GLN A 209 12.83 45.19 -29.55
CA GLN A 209 14.02 46.03 -29.59
C GLN A 209 15.11 45.46 -30.49
N LEU A 210 14.80 44.51 -31.38
CA LEU A 210 15.80 43.99 -32.30
C LEU A 210 16.21 45.08 -33.30
N LYS A 211 17.46 45.55 -33.17
CA LYS A 211 18.06 46.54 -34.07
C LYS A 211 19.37 46.03 -34.64
N ILE A 212 19.52 46.21 -35.95
CA ILE A 212 20.80 46.03 -36.64
C ILE A 212 21.23 47.41 -37.12
N ASN A 213 22.39 47.84 -36.67
CA ASN A 213 23.02 49.07 -37.10
C ASN A 213 23.95 48.77 -38.27
N MET A 214 23.99 49.64 -39.27
CA MET A 214 24.85 49.45 -40.43
C MET A 214 25.74 50.66 -40.60
N SER A 215 27.04 50.43 -40.72
CA SER A 215 27.97 51.47 -41.15
C SER A 215 28.20 51.40 -42.66
N HIS A 216 28.17 52.55 -43.32
CA HIS A 216 28.42 52.67 -44.76
C HIS A 216 29.10 53.99 -45.10
N HIS A 217 29.86 54.03 -46.20
CA HIS A 217 30.50 55.23 -46.68
C HIS A 217 29.70 55.97 -47.76
N SER A 218 29.67 57.30 -47.66
CA SER A 218 29.02 58.18 -48.65
C SER A 218 29.71 58.20 -50.03
N ASN A 219 30.93 57.69 -50.18
CA ASN A 219 31.65 57.50 -51.45
C ASN A 219 32.94 56.68 -51.21
N TYR A 220 33.05 55.48 -51.81
CA TYR A 220 34.21 54.61 -51.62
C TYR A 220 35.48 55.11 -52.33
N TRP A 221 35.29 55.86 -53.44
CA TRP A 221 36.37 56.27 -54.34
C TRP A 221 36.93 57.67 -54.06
N SER A 222 36.59 58.28 -52.92
CA SER A 222 37.10 59.61 -52.55
C SER A 222 37.81 59.59 -51.21
N ASP A 223 38.85 60.42 -51.08
CA ASP A 223 39.65 60.57 -49.86
C ASP A 223 38.85 61.16 -48.68
N ASN A 224 37.66 61.73 -48.92
CA ASN A 224 36.81 62.33 -47.89
C ASN A 224 35.64 61.40 -47.49
N LYS A 225 35.97 60.26 -46.89
CA LYS A 225 35.00 59.24 -46.46
C LYS A 225 34.21 59.71 -45.23
N ILE A 226 32.89 59.84 -45.36
CA ILE A 226 31.99 60.03 -44.21
C ILE A 226 31.36 58.68 -43.88
N VAL A 227 31.62 58.17 -42.67
CA VAL A 227 30.92 57.01 -42.11
C VAL A 227 29.54 57.46 -41.66
N ARG A 228 28.51 56.75 -42.14
CA ARG A 228 27.13 56.96 -41.74
C ARG A 228 26.59 55.68 -41.13
N TYR A 229 25.64 55.84 -40.21
CA TYR A 229 24.97 54.73 -39.55
C TYR A 229 23.50 54.70 -39.94
N THR A 230 22.99 53.50 -40.22
CA THR A 230 21.57 53.25 -40.50
C THR A 230 21.06 52.19 -39.55
N ASP A 231 20.02 52.49 -38.78
CA ASP A 231 19.37 51.52 -37.90
C ASP A 231 18.24 50.82 -38.66
N ILE A 232 18.39 49.50 -38.85
CA ILE A 232 17.34 48.63 -39.36
C ILE A 232 16.66 47.96 -38.17
N THR A 233 15.35 48.08 -38.11
CA THR A 233 14.51 47.49 -37.04
C THR A 233 13.33 46.78 -37.66
N ASP A 234 12.99 45.59 -37.17
CA ASP A 234 11.70 44.97 -37.45
C ASP A 234 10.72 45.37 -36.34
N ARG A 235 9.75 46.23 -36.65
CA ARG A 235 8.75 46.71 -35.69
C ARG A 235 7.44 45.93 -35.77
N ASP A 236 7.37 44.97 -36.69
CA ASP A 236 6.14 44.29 -37.04
C ASP A 236 6.08 42.84 -36.54
N ALA A 237 7.23 42.24 -36.24
CA ALA A 237 7.27 40.89 -35.71
C ALA A 237 6.88 40.83 -34.22
N ASN A 238 6.02 39.87 -33.89
CA ASN A 238 5.76 39.43 -32.52
C ASN A 238 6.52 38.13 -32.27
N ILE A 239 7.51 38.19 -31.39
CA ILE A 239 8.28 37.00 -31.01
C ILE A 239 7.95 36.65 -29.56
N TYR A 240 7.54 35.41 -29.34
CA TYR A 240 7.31 34.87 -28.01
C TYR A 240 8.28 33.73 -27.75
N VAL A 241 8.84 33.66 -26.53
CA VAL A 241 9.71 32.55 -26.13
C VAL A 241 9.14 31.89 -24.89
N LEU A 242 8.63 30.66 -25.01
CA LEU A 242 8.16 29.87 -23.88
C LEU A 242 9.34 29.31 -23.07
N ASN A 243 9.32 29.54 -21.77
CA ASN A 243 10.38 29.13 -20.85
C ASN A 243 10.12 27.71 -20.30
N TYR A 244 10.56 26.69 -21.04
CA TYR A 244 10.45 25.26 -20.68
C TYR A 244 11.59 24.79 -19.77
N LYS A 245 12.65 25.60 -19.61
CA LYS A 245 13.86 25.27 -18.84
C LYS A 245 13.60 24.68 -17.45
N PRO A 246 12.68 25.22 -16.61
CA PRO A 246 12.45 24.65 -15.28
C PRO A 246 11.91 23.21 -15.33
N ILE A 247 11.06 22.90 -16.32
CA ILE A 247 10.57 21.53 -16.54
C ILE A 247 11.73 20.65 -17.02
N LYS A 248 12.49 21.10 -18.03
CA LYS A 248 13.63 20.36 -18.58
C LYS A 248 14.64 19.96 -17.49
N GLN A 249 14.95 20.87 -16.57
CA GLN A 249 15.87 20.63 -15.46
C GLN A 249 15.32 19.63 -14.42
N ALA A 250 14.01 19.61 -14.21
CA ALA A 250 13.37 18.70 -13.26
C ALA A 250 13.39 17.23 -13.70
N ILE A 251 13.47 16.95 -15.01
CA ILE A 251 13.36 15.60 -15.58
C ILE A 251 14.43 14.66 -15.03
N THR A 252 15.69 15.12 -14.92
CA THR A 252 16.78 14.30 -14.39
C THR A 252 16.52 13.87 -12.95
N THR A 253 16.07 14.79 -12.10
CA THR A 253 15.73 14.50 -10.70
C THR A 253 14.51 13.60 -10.60
N MET A 254 13.49 13.83 -11.41
CA MET A 254 12.29 12.99 -11.48
C MET A 254 12.63 11.53 -11.85
N LYS A 255 13.52 11.32 -12.83
CA LYS A 255 14.04 9.99 -13.18
C LYS A 255 14.82 9.36 -12.03
N ALA A 256 15.63 10.15 -11.32
CA ALA A 256 16.37 9.65 -10.15
C ALA A 256 15.43 9.19 -9.02
N VAL A 257 14.38 9.96 -8.73
CA VAL A 257 13.34 9.57 -7.75
C VAL A 257 12.65 8.28 -8.20
N TYR A 258 12.23 8.17 -9.46
CA TYR A 258 11.64 6.94 -9.99
C TYR A 258 12.55 5.73 -9.80
N ASN A 259 13.83 5.86 -10.14
CA ASN A 259 14.80 4.77 -9.99
C ASN A 259 15.00 4.37 -8.51
N SER A 260 14.96 5.33 -7.58
CA SER A 260 14.99 5.08 -6.14
C SER A 260 13.77 4.30 -5.66
N ILE A 261 12.58 4.65 -6.16
CA ILE A 261 11.33 3.94 -5.88
C ILE A 261 11.45 2.49 -6.36
N GLN A 262 11.89 2.28 -7.60
CA GLN A 262 12.03 0.94 -8.18
C GLN A 262 13.09 0.09 -7.43
N ALA A 263 14.20 0.69 -7.02
CA ALA A 263 15.23 0.00 -6.24
C ALA A 263 14.77 -0.37 -4.82
N THR A 264 13.90 0.43 -4.22
CA THR A 264 13.41 0.21 -2.86
C THR A 264 12.18 -0.69 -2.81
N GLY A 265 11.39 -0.77 -3.88
CA GLY A 265 10.08 -1.42 -3.90
C GLY A 265 8.96 -0.45 -3.51
N GLU A 266 7.91 -0.38 -4.32
CA GLU A 266 6.76 0.52 -4.14
C GLU A 266 6.00 0.27 -2.84
N GLU A 267 5.97 -0.99 -2.40
CA GLU A 267 5.32 -1.46 -1.16
C GLU A 267 5.94 -0.89 0.12
N ASN A 268 7.11 -0.25 0.02
CA ASN A 268 7.80 0.36 1.15
C ASN A 268 7.46 1.85 1.34
N TYR A 269 6.61 2.41 0.48
CA TYR A 269 6.20 3.81 0.49
C TYR A 269 4.74 3.99 0.87
N CYS A 270 4.43 5.13 1.50
CA CYS A 270 3.05 5.52 1.80
C CYS A 270 2.27 5.72 0.49
N PRO A 271 1.10 5.05 0.30
CA PRO A 271 0.35 5.08 -0.96
C PRO A 271 0.05 6.49 -1.48
N ASP A 272 -0.38 7.41 -0.61
CA ASP A 272 -0.74 8.78 -1.01
C ASP A 272 0.46 9.54 -1.60
N SER A 273 1.65 9.39 -0.99
CA SER A 273 2.85 10.07 -1.48
C SER A 273 3.40 9.42 -2.75
N LEU A 274 3.24 8.10 -2.88
CA LEU A 274 3.65 7.36 -4.07
C LEU A 274 2.75 7.72 -5.26
N GLU A 275 1.44 7.78 -5.07
CA GLU A 275 0.49 8.19 -6.10
C GLU A 275 0.69 9.66 -6.49
N ALA A 276 0.95 10.54 -5.51
CA ALA A 276 1.25 11.94 -5.78
C ALA A 276 2.49 12.13 -6.67
N PHE A 277 3.51 11.28 -6.51
CA PHE A 277 4.66 11.24 -7.41
C PHE A 277 4.25 10.83 -8.83
N TYR A 278 3.54 9.71 -8.99
CA TYR A 278 3.13 9.21 -10.32
C TYR A 278 2.24 10.18 -11.07
N GLN A 279 1.24 10.76 -10.39
CA GLN A 279 0.35 11.76 -10.98
C GLN A 279 1.12 13.01 -11.42
N ALA A 280 2.06 13.50 -10.60
CA ALA A 280 2.88 14.65 -10.94
C ALA A 280 3.84 14.39 -12.11
N ALA A 281 4.50 13.23 -12.10
CA ALA A 281 5.38 12.81 -13.19
C ALA A 281 4.59 12.67 -14.51
N TYR A 282 3.39 12.09 -14.48
CA TYR A 282 2.51 12.01 -15.63
C TYR A 282 2.17 13.40 -16.18
N GLN A 283 1.76 14.35 -15.32
CA GLN A 283 1.43 15.71 -15.75
C GLN A 283 2.60 16.43 -16.45
N ILE A 284 3.83 16.18 -15.98
CA ILE A 284 5.05 16.71 -16.61
C ILE A 284 5.28 16.04 -17.97
N MET A 285 5.16 14.71 -18.03
CA MET A 285 5.43 13.93 -19.24
C MET A 285 4.39 14.12 -20.34
N ALA A 286 3.14 14.37 -19.96
CA ALA A 286 2.03 14.58 -20.89
C ALA A 286 1.98 16.00 -21.46
N PHE A 287 2.74 16.94 -20.92
CA PHE A 287 2.73 18.31 -21.40
C PHE A 287 3.49 18.43 -22.73
N ASN A 288 2.77 18.87 -23.77
CA ASN A 288 3.31 19.10 -25.10
C ASN A 288 2.98 20.53 -25.58
N PRO A 289 3.99 21.42 -25.73
CA PRO A 289 3.79 22.78 -26.23
C PRO A 289 3.18 22.89 -27.64
N ASN A 290 3.23 21.83 -28.45
CA ASN A 290 2.61 21.80 -29.78
C ASN A 290 1.09 21.54 -29.77
N ASP A 291 0.53 21.13 -28.63
CA ASP A 291 -0.91 20.90 -28.52
C ASP A 291 -1.71 22.23 -28.56
N TYR A 292 -1.00 23.36 -28.40
CA TYR A 292 -1.57 24.70 -28.48
C TYR A 292 -1.65 25.18 -29.93
N VAL A 293 -2.83 25.59 -30.37
CA VAL A 293 -3.12 26.02 -31.76
C VAL A 293 -2.84 27.52 -31.90
N TYR A 294 -1.60 27.89 -32.20
CA TYR A 294 -1.15 29.29 -32.23
C TYR A 294 -1.69 30.13 -33.42
N GLN A 295 -2.26 29.51 -34.46
CA GLN A 295 -2.69 30.19 -35.69
C GLN A 295 -3.71 31.32 -35.48
N SER A 296 -4.47 31.29 -34.39
CA SER A 296 -5.45 32.33 -34.04
C SER A 296 -5.22 32.78 -32.60
N GLY A 297 -4.91 34.07 -32.40
CA GLY A 297 -4.68 34.62 -31.07
C GLY A 297 -3.39 34.12 -30.41
N VAL A 298 -2.27 34.22 -31.15
CA VAL A 298 -0.92 33.75 -30.75
C VAL A 298 -0.59 34.11 -29.31
N GLU A 299 -0.70 35.39 -28.93
CA GLU A 299 -0.41 35.88 -27.57
C GLU A 299 -1.23 35.15 -26.50
N GLY A 300 -2.53 34.95 -26.74
CA GLY A 300 -3.42 34.25 -25.83
C GLY A 300 -2.99 32.78 -25.64
N LYS A 301 -2.61 32.11 -26.72
CA LYS A 301 -2.14 30.71 -26.68
C LYS A 301 -0.78 30.56 -26.01
N VAL A 302 0.13 31.52 -26.22
CA VAL A 302 1.39 31.59 -25.48
C VAL A 302 1.11 31.75 -23.99
N LYS A 303 0.19 32.62 -23.59
CA LYS A 303 -0.20 32.79 -22.17
C LYS A 303 -0.83 31.53 -21.58
N GLU A 304 -1.69 30.83 -22.32
CA GLU A 304 -2.26 29.55 -21.90
C GLU A 304 -1.17 28.49 -21.67
N ALA A 305 -0.23 28.35 -22.62
CA ALA A 305 0.89 27.42 -22.51
C ALA A 305 1.82 27.76 -21.35
N ALA A 306 2.19 29.04 -21.21
CA ALA A 306 3.00 29.55 -20.11
C ALA A 306 2.32 29.36 -18.76
N GLY A 307 0.99 29.54 -18.69
CA GLY A 307 0.19 29.25 -17.50
C GLY A 307 0.27 27.78 -17.09
N LYS A 308 0.16 26.86 -18.06
CA LYS A 308 0.33 25.42 -17.79
C LYS A 308 1.75 25.08 -17.32
N ILE A 309 2.78 25.69 -17.92
CA ILE A 309 4.17 25.56 -17.44
C ILE A 309 4.27 26.04 -15.99
N SER A 310 3.69 27.21 -15.68
CA SER A 310 3.64 27.76 -14.32
C SER A 310 3.02 26.79 -13.31
N ASP A 311 1.87 26.21 -13.65
CA ASP A 311 1.17 25.24 -12.80
C ASP A 311 2.01 23.97 -12.60
N LEU A 312 2.62 23.45 -13.67
CA LEU A 312 3.49 22.28 -13.58
C LEU A 312 4.69 22.54 -12.69
N VAL A 313 5.34 23.70 -12.84
CA VAL A 313 6.50 24.07 -12.02
C VAL A 313 6.11 24.31 -10.57
N THR A 314 4.92 24.86 -10.32
CA THR A 314 4.45 25.15 -8.96
C THR A 314 3.99 23.88 -8.23
N TYR A 315 3.26 23.00 -8.90
CA TYR A 315 2.54 21.91 -8.23
C TYR A 315 3.05 20.51 -8.56
N SER A 316 3.50 20.27 -9.79
CA SER A 316 3.92 18.94 -10.24
C SER A 316 5.41 18.71 -10.02
N VAL A 317 6.26 19.67 -10.40
CA VAL A 317 7.72 19.55 -10.26
C VAL A 317 8.12 19.19 -8.83
N PRO A 318 7.68 19.89 -7.75
CA PRO A 318 8.08 19.54 -6.40
C PRO A 318 7.69 18.12 -5.97
N LYS A 319 6.54 17.62 -6.43
CA LYS A 319 6.07 16.25 -6.12
C LYS A 319 6.79 15.18 -6.93
N ALA A 320 7.09 15.47 -8.19
CA ALA A 320 7.80 14.57 -9.08
C ALA A 320 9.32 14.52 -8.79
N THR A 321 9.88 15.53 -8.11
CA THR A 321 11.31 15.59 -7.77
C THR A 321 11.61 15.36 -6.29
N THR A 322 10.62 14.99 -5.48
CA THR A 322 10.79 14.65 -4.06
C THR A 322 10.52 13.17 -3.85
N ASP A 323 11.37 12.49 -3.08
CA ASP A 323 11.19 11.07 -2.76
C ASP A 323 9.86 10.85 -2.02
N PRO A 324 9.00 9.90 -2.44
CA PRO A 324 7.83 9.53 -1.69
C PRO A 324 8.19 9.12 -0.26
N THR A 325 7.25 9.28 0.66
CA THR A 325 7.54 9.05 2.07
C THR A 325 7.49 7.57 2.38
N ARG A 326 8.61 7.03 2.86
CA ARG A 326 8.70 5.65 3.35
C ARG A 326 7.81 5.41 4.57
N HIS A 327 7.42 4.17 4.79
CA HIS A 327 6.67 3.81 5.97
C HIS A 327 7.47 4.06 7.26
N THR A 328 6.85 4.76 8.21
CA THR A 328 7.32 4.82 9.61
C THR A 328 6.52 3.83 10.45
N LEU A 329 7.15 2.75 10.89
CA LEU A 329 6.45 1.66 11.58
C LEU A 329 6.29 1.93 13.07
N ILE A 330 5.08 1.71 13.57
CA ILE A 330 4.72 1.68 14.99
C ILE A 330 4.07 0.33 15.32
N ASP A 331 4.23 -0.10 16.57
CA ASP A 331 3.69 -1.38 17.02
C ASP A 331 2.18 -1.31 17.22
N ILE A 332 1.50 -2.37 16.81
CA ILE A 332 0.11 -2.67 17.16
C ILE A 332 0.17 -3.60 18.38
N PRO A 333 -0.34 -3.18 19.54
CA PRO A 333 -0.28 -4.00 20.75
C PRO A 333 -0.84 -5.40 20.52
N GLY A 334 -0.06 -6.41 20.92
CA GLY A 334 -0.51 -7.79 21.00
C GLY A 334 -1.42 -8.03 22.22
N LYS A 335 -1.89 -9.26 22.34
CA LYS A 335 -2.63 -9.78 23.50
C LYS A 335 -2.07 -11.15 23.84
N ASP A 336 -1.63 -11.38 25.07
CA ASP A 336 -1.16 -12.72 25.44
C ASP A 336 -2.32 -13.73 25.44
N ALA A 337 -2.01 -14.98 25.07
CA ALA A 337 -2.98 -16.06 25.15
C ALA A 337 -3.24 -16.44 26.62
N THR A 338 -4.48 -16.77 26.94
CA THR A 338 -4.85 -17.29 28.26
C THR A 338 -5.14 -18.79 28.19
N CYS A 339 -5.54 -19.40 29.29
CA CYS A 339 -5.94 -20.82 29.27
C CYS A 339 -7.27 -21.07 28.52
N GLY A 340 -8.08 -20.04 28.25
CA GLY A 340 -9.38 -20.18 27.57
C GLY A 340 -9.58 -19.29 26.33
N GLU A 341 -8.73 -18.28 26.14
CA GLU A 341 -8.82 -17.35 25.00
C GLU A 341 -7.52 -17.35 24.20
N THR A 342 -7.65 -17.20 22.88
CA THR A 342 -6.51 -16.96 22.00
C THR A 342 -5.90 -15.58 22.26
N GLY A 343 -4.58 -15.51 22.07
CA GLY A 343 -3.81 -14.27 22.05
C GLY A 343 -3.60 -13.76 20.62
N LEU A 344 -2.93 -12.62 20.51
CA LEU A 344 -2.47 -11.99 19.28
C LEU A 344 -1.00 -11.58 19.43
N THR A 345 -0.18 -11.89 18.44
CA THR A 345 1.18 -11.36 18.38
C THR A 345 1.18 -9.83 18.17
N VAL A 346 2.31 -9.19 18.47
CA VAL A 346 2.51 -7.75 18.16
C VAL A 346 2.56 -7.59 16.64
N GLY A 347 1.71 -6.70 16.12
CA GLY A 347 1.72 -6.32 14.70
C GLY A 347 2.50 -5.02 14.49
N LYS A 348 2.66 -4.60 13.23
CA LYS A 348 3.24 -3.29 12.88
C LYS A 348 2.40 -2.60 11.83
N LYS A 349 2.19 -1.30 12.01
CA LYS A 349 1.54 -0.43 11.02
C LYS A 349 2.31 0.85 10.79
N CYS A 350 2.10 1.46 9.64
CA CYS A 350 2.60 2.79 9.38
C CYS A 350 1.83 3.83 10.21
N SER A 351 2.53 4.68 10.96
CA SER A 351 1.92 5.77 11.74
C SER A 351 1.21 6.82 10.89
N ARG A 352 1.61 6.96 9.61
CA ARG A 352 1.08 7.97 8.69
C ARG A 352 -0.12 7.48 7.88
N CYS A 353 0.03 6.38 7.15
CA CYS A 353 -1.02 5.87 6.26
C CYS A 353 -1.83 4.70 6.86
N GLY A 354 -1.46 4.20 8.04
CA GLY A 354 -2.17 3.11 8.71
C GLY A 354 -1.94 1.72 8.11
N THR A 355 -1.25 1.60 6.97
CA THR A 355 -0.93 0.32 6.32
C THR A 355 -0.26 -0.62 7.31
N VAL A 356 -0.83 -1.81 7.48
CA VAL A 356 -0.27 -2.88 8.30
C VAL A 356 0.83 -3.57 7.50
N THR A 357 2.07 -3.50 7.98
CA THR A 357 3.23 -4.14 7.33
C THR A 357 3.58 -5.49 7.96
N VAL A 358 3.21 -5.69 9.23
CA VAL A 358 3.29 -6.98 9.92
C VAL A 358 1.92 -7.24 10.53
N ALA A 359 1.19 -8.21 9.96
CA ALA A 359 -0.12 -8.61 10.47
C ALA A 359 0.02 -9.30 11.82
N GLN A 360 -0.95 -9.08 12.72
CA GLN A 360 -1.07 -9.88 13.94
C GLN A 360 -1.47 -11.31 13.59
N THR A 361 -0.89 -12.27 14.29
CA THR A 361 -1.22 -13.69 14.18
C THR A 361 -1.81 -14.18 15.49
N GLU A 362 -2.79 -15.07 15.40
CA GLU A 362 -3.37 -15.69 16.59
C GLU A 362 -2.35 -16.57 17.31
N ILE A 363 -2.34 -16.48 18.63
CA ILE A 363 -1.62 -17.37 19.53
C ILE A 363 -2.67 -18.31 20.13
N PRO A 364 -2.59 -19.63 19.92
CA PRO A 364 -3.55 -20.57 20.52
C PRO A 364 -3.64 -20.40 22.04
N ALA A 365 -4.84 -20.60 22.59
CA ALA A 365 -5.00 -20.67 24.04
C ALA A 365 -4.04 -21.73 24.62
N THR A 366 -3.47 -21.47 25.79
CA THR A 366 -2.43 -22.34 26.36
C THR A 366 -2.97 -23.72 26.76
N GLY A 367 -4.28 -23.84 27.00
CA GLY A 367 -4.92 -25.06 27.49
C GLY A 367 -4.51 -25.47 28.92
N ASN A 368 -3.63 -24.70 29.55
CA ASN A 368 -3.13 -24.97 30.90
C ASN A 368 -4.15 -24.46 31.93
N HIS A 369 -5.11 -25.33 32.26
CA HIS A 369 -6.16 -25.02 33.21
C HIS A 369 -5.69 -25.25 34.65
N THR A 370 -5.81 -24.22 35.49
CA THR A 370 -5.69 -24.35 36.95
C THR A 370 -7.05 -24.69 37.53
N TYR A 371 -7.23 -25.93 37.94
CA TYR A 371 -8.49 -26.43 38.51
C TYR A 371 -8.53 -26.26 40.03
N GLY A 372 -9.68 -25.85 40.57
CA GLY A 372 -9.94 -25.75 42.01
C GLY A 372 -10.30 -27.09 42.67
N LYS A 373 -10.95 -27.05 43.85
CA LYS A 373 -11.49 -28.24 44.53
C LYS A 373 -12.59 -28.89 43.67
N ALA A 374 -12.73 -30.21 43.74
CA ALA A 374 -13.83 -30.91 43.09
C ALA A 374 -15.19 -30.52 43.68
N GLU A 375 -16.16 -30.26 42.81
CA GLU A 375 -17.56 -29.96 43.14
C GLU A 375 -18.45 -31.15 42.76
N TYR A 376 -19.36 -31.54 43.65
CA TYR A 376 -20.32 -32.61 43.38
C TYR A 376 -21.24 -32.27 42.19
N VAL A 377 -21.45 -33.23 41.28
CA VAL A 377 -22.42 -33.11 40.18
C VAL A 377 -23.58 -34.08 40.36
N ASN A 378 -23.27 -35.38 40.48
CA ASN A 378 -24.26 -36.45 40.63
C ASN A 378 -23.60 -37.68 41.27
N GLU A 379 -24.37 -38.77 41.44
CA GLU A 379 -23.90 -40.00 42.10
C GLU A 379 -22.72 -40.69 41.41
N THR A 380 -22.48 -40.40 40.13
CA THR A 380 -21.40 -41.01 39.34
C THR A 380 -20.17 -40.10 39.21
N GLN A 381 -20.33 -38.78 39.27
CA GLN A 381 -19.29 -37.83 38.88
C GLN A 381 -19.22 -36.57 39.77
N HIS A 382 -18.01 -36.01 39.84
CA HIS A 382 -17.75 -34.63 40.26
C HIS A 382 -17.11 -33.83 39.11
N LYS A 383 -17.06 -32.51 39.27
CA LYS A 383 -16.45 -31.61 38.29
C LYS A 383 -15.36 -30.75 38.93
N TYR A 384 -14.47 -30.27 38.07
CA TYR A 384 -13.50 -29.23 38.40
C TYR A 384 -13.73 -28.03 37.51
N VAL A 385 -13.72 -26.84 38.09
CA VAL A 385 -13.84 -25.58 37.36
C VAL A 385 -12.49 -24.88 37.36
N CYS A 386 -12.04 -24.45 36.17
CA CYS A 386 -10.83 -23.66 36.05
C CYS A 386 -11.08 -22.25 36.61
N SER A 387 -10.26 -21.82 37.57
CA SER A 387 -10.43 -20.52 38.24
C SER A 387 -10.16 -19.32 37.33
N VAL A 388 -9.52 -19.53 36.17
CA VAL A 388 -9.14 -18.48 35.23
C VAL A 388 -10.16 -18.32 34.10
N CYS A 389 -10.59 -19.41 33.47
CA CYS A 389 -11.47 -19.35 32.28
C CYS A 389 -12.82 -20.06 32.44
N GLY A 390 -13.09 -20.68 33.58
CA GLY A 390 -14.36 -21.39 33.81
C GLY A 390 -14.50 -22.70 33.05
N ASN A 391 -13.46 -23.19 32.36
CA ASN A 391 -13.48 -24.53 31.75
C ASN A 391 -13.83 -25.59 32.80
N VAL A 392 -14.70 -26.52 32.42
CA VAL A 392 -15.18 -27.59 33.30
C VAL A 392 -14.70 -28.93 32.77
N LYS A 393 -14.02 -29.70 33.62
CA LYS A 393 -13.79 -31.13 33.40
C LYS A 393 -14.56 -31.95 34.42
N THR A 394 -14.99 -33.14 34.04
CA THR A 394 -15.72 -34.08 34.90
C THR A 394 -14.94 -35.37 35.04
N GLU A 395 -14.93 -35.91 36.25
CA GLU A 395 -14.27 -37.18 36.57
C GLU A 395 -15.22 -38.03 37.43
N ASP A 396 -15.11 -39.34 37.30
CA ASP A 396 -15.88 -40.27 38.10
C ASP A 396 -15.40 -40.25 39.56
N HIS A 397 -16.29 -40.53 40.50
CA HIS A 397 -15.92 -40.59 41.91
C HIS A 397 -14.98 -41.76 42.20
N ASN A 398 -13.87 -41.47 42.87
CA ASN A 398 -13.05 -42.49 43.53
C ASN A 398 -13.46 -42.59 45.00
N PHE A 399 -13.92 -43.75 45.45
CA PHE A 399 -14.42 -43.95 46.81
C PHE A 399 -13.45 -44.76 47.67
N VAL A 400 -13.18 -44.25 48.87
CA VAL A 400 -12.48 -44.97 49.94
C VAL A 400 -13.35 -44.87 51.20
N ASP A 401 -13.68 -46.00 51.82
CA ASP A 401 -14.58 -46.09 53.00
C ASP A 401 -15.93 -45.38 52.84
N GLY A 402 -16.51 -45.45 51.65
CA GLY A 402 -17.79 -44.83 51.32
C GLY A 402 -17.73 -43.30 51.14
N LYS A 403 -16.54 -42.67 51.15
CA LYS A 403 -16.37 -41.24 50.86
C LYS A 403 -15.59 -41.03 49.58
N CYS A 404 -15.99 -40.04 48.78
CA CYS A 404 -15.19 -39.63 47.63
C CYS A 404 -13.88 -38.99 48.13
N THR A 405 -12.75 -39.31 47.48
CA THR A 405 -11.44 -38.75 47.86
C THR A 405 -11.27 -37.29 47.47
N GLU A 406 -12.00 -36.84 46.45
CA GLU A 406 -11.80 -35.51 45.84
C GLU A 406 -12.90 -34.50 46.20
N CYS A 407 -14.14 -34.98 46.37
CA CYS A 407 -15.31 -34.14 46.69
C CYS A 407 -15.99 -34.60 47.98
N ASP A 408 -16.92 -33.79 48.49
CA ASP A 408 -17.58 -34.05 49.77
C ASP A 408 -18.73 -35.10 49.69
N TYR A 409 -18.81 -35.86 48.59
CA TYR A 409 -19.85 -36.89 48.38
C TYR A 409 -19.58 -38.17 49.19
N VAL A 410 -20.62 -38.69 49.83
CA VAL A 410 -20.60 -39.93 50.61
C VAL A 410 -21.60 -40.90 50.01
N ARG A 411 -21.14 -42.10 49.65
CA ARG A 411 -21.95 -43.22 49.19
C ARG A 411 -21.92 -44.33 50.24
N LEU A 412 -23.06 -44.55 50.89
CA LEU A 412 -23.26 -45.61 51.87
C LEU A 412 -23.86 -46.85 51.20
N ASP A 413 -23.26 -48.01 51.43
CA ASP A 413 -23.81 -49.30 51.04
C ASP A 413 -24.70 -49.84 52.17
N LEU A 414 -26.01 -49.78 51.93
CA LEU A 414 -27.03 -50.28 52.84
C LEU A 414 -27.52 -51.68 52.47
N SER A 415 -26.99 -52.31 51.41
CA SER A 415 -27.48 -53.61 50.95
C SER A 415 -27.28 -54.69 52.01
N THR A 416 -26.11 -54.76 52.63
CA THR A 416 -25.77 -55.67 53.73
C THR A 416 -26.50 -55.33 55.02
N TYR A 417 -26.70 -54.05 55.31
CA TYR A 417 -27.51 -53.60 56.45
C TYR A 417 -28.97 -54.03 56.33
N ASN A 418 -29.58 -53.80 55.16
CA ASN A 418 -30.96 -54.20 54.89
C ASN A 418 -31.10 -55.73 54.91
N ALA A 419 -30.10 -56.47 54.42
CA ALA A 419 -30.08 -57.93 54.51
C ALA A 419 -30.02 -58.42 55.97
N ALA A 420 -29.14 -57.86 56.80
CA ALA A 420 -29.03 -58.21 58.22
C ALA A 420 -30.33 -57.91 58.99
N ILE A 421 -30.99 -56.79 58.70
CA ILE A 421 -32.31 -56.48 59.25
C ILE A 421 -33.35 -57.52 58.84
N THR A 422 -33.39 -57.86 57.55
CA THR A 422 -34.35 -58.83 57.01
C THR A 422 -34.16 -60.20 57.68
N GLU A 423 -32.93 -60.64 57.88
CA GLU A 423 -32.61 -61.88 58.58
C GLU A 423 -33.07 -61.84 60.04
N ALA A 424 -32.75 -60.76 60.77
CA ALA A 424 -33.16 -60.60 62.16
C ALA A 424 -34.69 -60.61 62.32
N ASP A 425 -35.41 -59.93 61.43
CA ASP A 425 -36.87 -59.90 61.41
C ASP A 425 -37.46 -61.29 61.08
N ALA A 426 -36.84 -62.04 60.18
CA ALA A 426 -37.25 -63.41 59.87
C ALA A 426 -37.06 -64.36 61.06
N ILE A 427 -35.98 -64.22 61.83
CA ILE A 427 -35.74 -65.00 63.05
C ILE A 427 -36.84 -64.70 64.08
N ILE A 428 -37.17 -63.42 64.29
CA ILE A 428 -38.22 -63.00 65.22
C ILE A 428 -39.59 -63.54 64.77
N ALA A 429 -39.93 -63.40 63.49
CA ALA A 429 -41.22 -63.83 62.96
C ALA A 429 -41.42 -65.36 62.99
N ASN A 430 -40.34 -66.13 62.85
CA ASN A 430 -40.38 -67.60 62.83
C ASN A 430 -39.85 -68.23 64.13
N SER A 431 -39.94 -67.50 65.24
CA SER A 431 -39.38 -67.91 66.53
C SER A 431 -40.25 -68.90 67.32
N ASP A 432 -41.54 -68.98 67.00
CA ASP A 432 -42.52 -69.80 67.72
C ASP A 432 -42.11 -71.28 67.74
N GLY A 433 -42.12 -71.87 68.94
CA GLY A 433 -41.68 -73.25 69.21
C GLY A 433 -40.18 -73.53 69.00
N LYS A 434 -39.38 -72.60 68.45
CA LYS A 434 -37.94 -72.79 68.23
C LYS A 434 -37.07 -72.24 69.36
N TYR A 435 -37.45 -71.11 69.93
CA TYR A 435 -36.71 -70.42 70.99
C TYR A 435 -37.62 -70.09 72.19
N THR A 436 -37.03 -69.88 73.37
CA THR A 436 -37.80 -69.47 74.56
C THR A 436 -38.32 -68.04 74.38
N ALA A 437 -39.53 -67.74 74.86
CA ALA A 437 -40.17 -66.43 74.69
C ALA A 437 -39.31 -65.27 75.24
N ASP A 438 -38.67 -65.48 76.41
CA ASP A 438 -37.80 -64.47 77.03
C ASP A 438 -36.55 -64.19 76.20
N SER A 439 -35.94 -65.21 75.60
CA SER A 439 -34.75 -65.04 74.74
C SER A 439 -35.06 -64.30 73.44
N VAL A 440 -36.25 -64.55 72.86
CA VAL A 440 -36.74 -63.84 71.68
C VAL A 440 -37.03 -62.37 72.00
N ASN A 441 -37.63 -62.08 73.15
CA ASN A 441 -37.87 -60.70 73.60
C ASN A 441 -36.56 -59.94 73.82
N ALA A 442 -35.55 -60.59 74.43
CA ALA A 442 -34.22 -60.01 74.61
C ALA A 442 -33.51 -59.76 73.26
N TYR A 443 -33.56 -60.73 72.33
CA TYR A 443 -33.02 -60.57 70.98
C TYR A 443 -33.70 -59.41 70.23
N LYS A 444 -35.04 -59.35 70.27
CA LYS A 444 -35.81 -58.28 69.65
C LYS A 444 -35.43 -56.90 70.19
N ALA A 445 -35.33 -56.75 71.51
CA ALA A 445 -34.94 -55.49 72.14
C ALA A 445 -33.52 -55.04 71.71
N ALA A 446 -32.57 -55.98 71.59
CA ALA A 446 -31.22 -55.69 71.12
C ALA A 446 -31.20 -55.26 69.63
N VAL A 447 -31.94 -55.97 68.77
CA VAL A 447 -32.07 -55.63 67.35
C VAL A 447 -32.75 -54.27 67.17
N ASP A 448 -33.83 -53.98 67.90
CA ASP A 448 -34.54 -52.71 67.84
C ASP A 448 -33.62 -51.54 68.30
N THR A 449 -32.77 -51.78 69.31
CA THR A 449 -31.76 -50.82 69.77
C THR A 449 -30.70 -50.54 68.70
N ALA A 450 -30.19 -51.58 68.03
CA ALA A 450 -29.22 -51.44 66.96
C ALA A 450 -29.82 -50.70 65.74
N LYS A 451 -31.08 -51.00 65.38
CA LYS A 451 -31.82 -50.31 64.32
C LYS A 451 -32.05 -48.82 64.58
N ALA A 452 -32.13 -48.40 65.84
CA ALA A 452 -32.36 -47.01 66.22
C ALA A 452 -31.10 -46.12 66.10
N LYS A 453 -29.92 -46.70 65.86
CA LYS A 453 -28.68 -45.93 65.71
C LYS A 453 -28.63 -45.18 64.38
N THR A 454 -28.23 -43.91 64.45
CA THR A 454 -27.91 -43.11 63.26
C THR A 454 -26.52 -43.44 62.74
N TYR A 455 -26.32 -43.36 61.43
CA TYR A 455 -25.04 -43.61 60.77
C TYR A 455 -24.74 -42.51 59.75
N SER A 456 -23.46 -42.19 59.59
CA SER A 456 -22.92 -41.18 58.67
C SER A 456 -21.72 -41.69 57.86
N SER A 457 -21.32 -42.94 58.10
CA SER A 457 -20.18 -43.61 57.46
C SER A 457 -20.41 -45.12 57.31
N GLN A 458 -19.73 -45.74 56.35
CA GLN A 458 -19.84 -47.19 56.14
C GLN A 458 -19.38 -47.98 57.37
N LYS A 459 -18.34 -47.51 58.06
CA LYS A 459 -17.85 -48.13 59.30
C LYS A 459 -18.90 -48.18 60.41
N GLU A 460 -19.74 -47.14 60.53
CA GLU A 460 -20.85 -47.13 61.49
C GLU A 460 -21.95 -48.13 61.08
N ILE A 461 -22.24 -48.24 59.77
CA ILE A 461 -23.16 -49.25 59.25
C ILE A 461 -22.64 -50.67 59.55
N ASP A 462 -21.37 -50.94 59.27
CA ASP A 462 -20.75 -52.26 59.51
C ASP A 462 -20.72 -52.62 61.01
N ALA A 463 -20.54 -51.61 61.89
CA ALA A 463 -20.65 -51.80 63.33
C ALA A 463 -22.08 -52.16 63.76
N ILE A 464 -23.11 -51.50 63.21
CA ILE A 464 -24.51 -51.82 63.48
C ILE A 464 -24.86 -53.23 62.98
N ILE A 465 -24.38 -53.62 61.80
CA ILE A 465 -24.54 -54.98 61.27
C ILE A 465 -23.96 -56.00 62.25
N SER A 466 -22.74 -55.76 62.75
CA SER A 466 -22.07 -56.64 63.71
C SER A 466 -22.84 -56.76 65.03
N GLU A 467 -23.47 -55.67 65.50
CA GLU A 467 -24.34 -55.69 66.68
C GLU A 467 -25.60 -56.53 66.46
N ILE A 468 -26.27 -56.38 65.31
CA ILE A 468 -27.46 -57.18 64.96
C ILE A 468 -27.11 -58.69 64.90
N GLN A 469 -25.96 -59.03 64.31
CA GLN A 469 -25.50 -60.41 64.19
C GLN A 469 -25.11 -60.99 65.54
N SER A 470 -24.34 -60.26 66.35
CA SER A 470 -23.93 -60.73 67.68
C SER A 470 -25.11 -60.90 68.64
N ALA A 471 -26.18 -60.12 68.49
CA ALA A 471 -27.40 -60.28 69.28
C ALA A 471 -28.03 -61.68 69.13
N GLN A 472 -27.79 -62.41 68.03
CA GLN A 472 -28.31 -63.77 67.86
C GLN A 472 -27.87 -64.72 68.99
N THR A 473 -26.73 -64.45 69.65
CA THR A 473 -26.25 -65.22 70.81
C THR A 473 -27.20 -65.17 72.01
N LEU A 474 -28.12 -64.21 72.06
CA LEU A 474 -29.14 -64.11 73.10
C LEU A 474 -30.23 -65.18 72.98
N LEU A 475 -30.39 -65.77 71.79
CA LEU A 475 -31.44 -66.76 71.51
C LEU A 475 -31.14 -68.09 72.21
N GLN A 476 -32.12 -68.61 72.93
CA GLN A 476 -32.04 -69.89 73.64
C GLN A 476 -33.07 -70.85 73.06
N LYS A 477 -32.64 -72.04 72.64
CA LYS A 477 -33.54 -73.03 72.02
C LYS A 477 -34.62 -73.46 73.02
N ALA A 478 -35.87 -73.49 72.58
CA ALA A 478 -37.00 -73.90 73.42
C ALA A 478 -36.88 -75.36 73.86
N ARG A 479 -36.28 -76.19 73.01
CA ARG A 479 -36.00 -77.59 73.26
C ARG A 479 -34.56 -77.94 72.93
N VAL A 480 -33.97 -78.77 73.77
CA VAL A 480 -32.64 -79.32 73.57
C VAL A 480 -32.68 -80.83 73.69
N THR A 481 -31.86 -81.51 72.89
CA THR A 481 -31.58 -82.93 73.02
C THR A 481 -30.17 -83.07 73.58
N ILE A 482 -30.01 -83.88 74.61
CA ILE A 482 -28.70 -84.18 75.16
C ILE A 482 -28.29 -85.54 74.62
N THR A 483 -27.16 -85.58 73.93
CA THR A 483 -26.57 -86.83 73.42
C THR A 483 -25.48 -87.28 74.37
N PHE A 484 -25.66 -88.43 74.98
CA PHE A 484 -24.66 -89.09 75.80
C PHE A 484 -23.90 -90.07 74.93
N VAL A 485 -22.58 -89.88 74.87
CA VAL A 485 -21.67 -90.77 74.18
C VAL A 485 -20.83 -91.46 75.24
N VAL A 486 -21.04 -92.76 75.39
CA VAL A 486 -20.30 -93.59 76.35
C VAL A 486 -19.36 -94.50 75.57
N GLU A 487 -18.06 -94.36 75.80
CA GLU A 487 -17.04 -95.25 75.25
C GLU A 487 -17.03 -96.58 76.02
N LYS A 488 -17.04 -97.71 75.32
CA LYS A 488 -17.00 -99.04 75.96
C LYS A 488 -15.58 -99.34 76.47
N GLU A 489 -15.48 -99.89 77.69
CA GLU A 489 -14.19 -100.21 78.32
C GLU A 489 -13.36 -101.27 77.57
N ASP A 490 -13.99 -102.10 76.73
CA ASP A 490 -13.29 -103.08 75.88
C ASP A 490 -12.74 -102.50 74.57
N GLY A 491 -12.91 -101.18 74.34
CA GLY A 491 -12.46 -100.48 73.15
C GLY A 491 -13.22 -100.83 71.87
N SER A 492 -14.34 -101.57 71.96
CA SER A 492 -15.11 -102.05 70.80
C SER A 492 -16.02 -100.99 70.14
N GLY A 493 -16.04 -99.76 70.66
CA GLY A 493 -16.77 -98.62 70.09
C GLY A 493 -17.50 -97.76 71.13
N THR A 494 -18.29 -96.79 70.66
CA THR A 494 -19.15 -95.94 71.48
C THR A 494 -20.60 -96.41 71.45
N ILE A 495 -21.28 -96.28 72.59
CA ILE A 495 -22.73 -96.29 72.68
C ILE A 495 -23.17 -94.83 72.69
N THR A 496 -24.00 -94.45 71.72
CA THR A 496 -24.57 -93.10 71.66
C THR A 496 -26.05 -93.20 71.91
N GLU A 497 -26.52 -92.60 73.00
CA GLU A 497 -27.95 -92.43 73.26
C GLU A 497 -28.29 -90.94 73.23
N THR A 498 -29.34 -90.59 72.50
CA THR A 498 -29.83 -89.22 72.41
C THR A 498 -31.15 -89.15 73.12
N SER A 499 -31.27 -88.22 74.07
CA SER A 499 -32.50 -88.01 74.79
C SER A 499 -33.65 -87.62 73.85
N ILE A 500 -34.89 -87.88 74.27
CA ILE A 500 -36.02 -87.19 73.68
C ILE A 500 -35.87 -85.67 73.90
N PRO A 501 -36.35 -84.83 72.96
CA PRO A 501 -36.29 -83.37 73.11
C PRO A 501 -36.99 -82.94 74.41
N ALA A 502 -36.27 -82.22 75.26
CA ALA A 502 -36.80 -81.70 76.52
C ALA A 502 -36.94 -80.17 76.44
N ASP A 503 -38.00 -79.65 77.05
CA ASP A 503 -38.19 -78.21 77.19
C ASP A 503 -37.07 -77.61 78.05
N TRP A 504 -36.62 -76.42 77.69
CA TRP A 504 -35.55 -75.72 78.39
C TRP A 504 -35.88 -75.56 79.88
N GLY A 505 -34.92 -75.91 80.75
CA GLY A 505 -35.08 -75.85 82.21
C GLY A 505 -35.77 -77.05 82.85
N GLN A 506 -36.14 -78.09 82.09
CA GLN A 506 -36.71 -79.33 82.61
C GLN A 506 -35.67 -80.45 82.72
N THR A 507 -35.92 -81.41 83.61
CA THR A 507 -35.11 -82.64 83.73
C THR A 507 -35.30 -83.50 82.48
N VAL A 508 -34.19 -83.91 81.87
CA VAL A 508 -34.21 -84.74 80.66
C VAL A 508 -34.34 -86.21 81.06
N PRO A 509 -35.44 -86.91 80.75
CA PRO A 509 -35.49 -88.36 80.90
C PRO A 509 -34.59 -88.99 79.83
N LEU A 510 -33.63 -89.79 80.32
CA LEU A 510 -32.74 -90.61 79.50
C LEU A 510 -33.50 -91.81 78.95
#